data_AF-A0A2V9LZD0-F1
#
_entry.id   AF-A0A2V9LZD0-F1
#
_cell.length_a   1.000
_cell.length_b   1.000
_cell.length_c   1.000
_cell.angle_alpha   90.00
_cell.angle_beta   90.00
_cell.angle_gamma   90.00
#
_symmetry.space_group_name_H-M   'P 1'
#
loop_
_entity.id
_entity.type
_entity.pdbx_description
1 polymer ?
#
loop_
_entity_poly.entity_id
_entity_poly.type
_entity_poly.pdbx_seq_one_letter_code
_entity_poly.pdbx_strand_id
1 'polypeptide(L)'
;SPKDYEERVIPIPPDLVKRLKNLPRPAEWIFPNAQGRRTSHLLRTLKGIATKAKVENATLHKFRHTYATRLLESGADIVTVQKLLGHSNIDTTRQYLNPDEDLKRQAVNRLSLNI
;
A
#
# COMPACT_ATOMS: atom_id res chain seq x y z
N SER A 1 -12.21 10.79 1.04
CA SER A 1 -12.78 9.83 2.00
C SER A 1 -13.67 8.85 1.26
N PRO A 2 -13.64 7.54 1.56
CA PRO A 2 -14.56 6.60 0.94
C PRO A 2 -15.99 6.99 1.31
N LYS A 3 -16.87 7.14 0.32
CA LYS A 3 -18.28 7.52 0.51
C LYS A 3 -19.17 6.33 0.84
N ASP A 4 -18.70 5.10 0.60
CA ASP A 4 -19.46 3.87 0.78
C ASP A 4 -18.58 2.85 1.53
N TYR A 5 -19.12 2.29 2.61
CA TYR A 5 -18.45 1.26 3.42
C TYR A 5 -18.52 -0.08 2.67
N GLU A 6 -17.66 -0.26 1.68
CA GLU A 6 -17.50 -1.56 1.01
C GLU A 6 -16.41 -2.38 1.70
N GLU A 7 -16.81 -3.54 2.21
CA GLU A 7 -15.85 -4.56 2.67
C GLU A 7 -15.08 -5.10 1.46
N ARG A 8 -13.77 -5.25 1.62
CA ARG A 8 -12.91 -5.79 0.57
C ARG A 8 -11.83 -6.68 1.13
N VAL A 9 -11.54 -7.76 0.41
CA VAL A 9 -10.44 -8.67 0.72
C VAL A 9 -9.17 -8.16 0.05
N ILE A 10 -8.16 -7.82 0.84
CA ILE A 10 -6.85 -7.42 0.34
C ILE A 10 -5.87 -8.57 0.63
N PRO A 11 -5.33 -9.25 -0.41
CA PRO A 11 -4.26 -10.22 -0.21
C PRO A 11 -3.04 -9.50 0.34
N ILE A 12 -2.45 -10.08 1.38
CA ILE A 12 -1.23 -9.57 2.00
C ILE A 12 -0.14 -10.67 1.97
N PRO A 13 1.14 -10.30 1.87
CA PRO A 13 2.24 -11.26 1.85
C PRO A 13 2.22 -12.23 3.05
N PRO A 14 2.52 -13.53 2.85
CA PRO A 14 2.47 -14.53 3.93
C PRO A 14 3.39 -14.22 5.12
N ASP A 15 4.54 -13.60 4.86
CA ASP A 15 5.46 -13.16 5.90
C ASP A 15 4.87 -12.03 6.75
N LEU A 16 4.12 -11.10 6.15
CA LEU A 16 3.36 -10.08 6.88
C LEU A 16 2.27 -10.72 7.73
N VAL A 17 1.53 -11.71 7.20
CA VAL A 17 0.54 -12.48 8.00
C VAL A 17 1.21 -13.11 9.22
N LYS A 18 2.36 -13.75 9.04
CA LYS A 18 3.13 -14.37 10.14
C LYS A 18 3.55 -13.33 11.17
N ARG A 19 4.06 -12.17 10.74
CA ARG A 19 4.44 -11.06 11.64
C ARG A 19 3.25 -10.55 12.43
N LEU A 20 2.11 -10.31 11.78
CA LEU A 20 0.89 -9.81 12.42
C LEU A 20 0.28 -10.81 13.42
N LYS A 21 0.37 -12.11 13.14
CA LYS A 21 -0.08 -13.17 14.07
C LYS A 21 0.78 -13.25 15.33
N ASN A 22 2.06 -12.91 15.24
CA ASN A 22 3.00 -12.93 16.36
C ASN A 22 3.01 -11.65 17.19
N LEU A 23 2.25 -10.62 16.81
CA LEU A 23 2.11 -9.41 17.62
C LEU A 23 1.35 -9.73 18.92
N PRO A 24 1.73 -9.13 20.06
CA PRO A 24 0.93 -9.21 21.27
C PRO A 24 -0.51 -8.76 21.00
N ARG A 25 -1.50 -9.53 21.47
CA ARG A 25 -2.93 -9.24 21.29
C ARG A 25 -3.60 -8.92 22.63
N PRO A 26 -3.36 -7.73 23.20
CA PRO A 26 -3.99 -7.33 24.46
C PRO A 26 -5.47 -6.95 24.30
N ALA A 27 -5.97 -6.82 23.07
CA ALA A 27 -7.35 -6.44 22.76
C ALA A 27 -7.77 -6.99 21.38
N GLU A 28 -9.03 -6.77 21.02
CA GLU A 28 -9.63 -7.17 19.74
C GLU A 28 -8.95 -6.52 18.51
N TRP A 29 -8.50 -5.27 18.65
CA TRP A 29 -7.84 -4.53 17.58
C TRP A 29 -6.43 -5.08 17.31
N ILE A 30 -6.04 -5.19 16.03
CA ILE A 30 -4.67 -5.58 15.63
C ILE A 30 -3.62 -4.57 16.13
N PHE A 31 -3.98 -3.27 16.12
CA PHE A 31 -3.12 -2.18 16.58
C PHE A 31 -3.84 -1.31 17.62
N PRO A 32 -3.93 -1.76 18.89
CA PRO A 32 -4.60 -1.02 19.93
C PRO A 32 -3.72 0.13 20.45
N ASN A 33 -4.35 1.12 21.08
CA ASN A 33 -3.67 2.08 21.96
C ASN A 33 -3.39 1.44 23.34
N ALA A 34 -2.77 2.19 24.25
CA ALA A 34 -2.42 1.71 25.59
C ALA A 34 -3.62 1.24 26.42
N GLN A 35 -4.85 1.67 26.08
CA GLN A 35 -6.10 1.28 26.73
C GLN A 35 -6.84 0.15 25.99
N GLY A 36 -6.23 -0.49 25.00
CA GLY A 36 -6.86 -1.56 24.22
C GLY A 36 -7.86 -1.08 23.16
N ARG A 37 -7.99 0.23 22.93
CA ARG A 37 -8.95 0.83 21.99
C ARG A 37 -8.30 1.16 20.65
N ARG A 38 -9.09 1.50 19.63
CA ARG A 38 -8.59 1.96 18.32
C ARG A 38 -7.60 3.13 18.47
N THR A 39 -6.46 3.05 17.79
CA THR A 39 -5.49 4.15 17.72
C THR A 39 -6.01 5.31 16.83
N SER A 40 -5.89 6.54 17.33
CA SER A 40 -6.16 7.78 16.57
C SER A 40 -4.88 8.52 16.17
N HIS A 41 -3.70 7.97 16.50
CA HIS A 41 -2.43 8.68 16.43
C HIS A 41 -1.47 8.15 15.36
N LEU A 42 -1.97 7.34 14.42
CA LEU A 42 -1.16 6.69 13.38
C LEU A 42 -0.31 7.70 12.58
N LEU A 43 -0.86 8.85 12.18
CA LEU A 43 -0.11 9.89 11.47
C LEU A 43 1.03 10.46 12.33
N ARG A 44 0.80 10.65 13.63
CA ARG A 44 1.84 11.15 14.56
C ARG A 44 2.96 10.12 14.72
N THR A 45 2.61 8.85 14.91
CA THR A 45 3.56 7.74 14.95
C THR A 45 4.38 7.68 13.66
N LEU A 46 3.70 7.78 12.52
CA LEU A 46 4.36 7.79 11.22
C LEU A 46 5.36 8.95 11.10
N LYS A 47 4.96 10.18 11.45
CA LYS A 47 5.87 11.34 11.41
C LYS A 47 7.12 11.12 12.26
N GLY A 48 6.97 10.55 13.46
CA GLY A 48 8.11 10.23 14.32
C GLY A 48 9.06 9.20 13.70
N ILE A 49 8.53 8.17 13.01
CA ILE A 49 9.34 7.20 12.28
C ILE A 49 10.05 7.86 11.08
N ALA A 50 9.32 8.69 10.32
CA ALA A 50 9.84 9.37 9.15
C ALA A 50 10.99 10.33 9.50
N THR A 51 10.88 11.08 10.60
CA THR A 51 11.97 11.93 11.10
C THR A 51 13.23 11.11 11.40
N LYS A 52 13.10 9.97 12.10
CA LYS A 52 14.24 9.09 12.41
C LYS A 52 14.87 8.49 11.15
N ALA A 53 14.05 8.16 10.16
CA ALA A 53 14.47 7.64 8.87
C ALA A 53 14.95 8.72 7.88
N LYS A 54 14.95 10.01 8.27
CA LYS A 54 15.25 11.17 7.39
C LYS A 54 14.38 11.21 6.13
N VAL A 55 13.12 10.77 6.23
CA VAL A 55 12.12 10.82 5.16
C VAL A 55 11.29 12.08 5.31
N GLU A 56 11.37 12.96 4.33
CA GLU A 56 10.63 14.22 4.34
C GLU A 56 9.18 14.07 3.88
N ASN A 57 8.32 14.98 4.35
CA ASN A 57 6.94 15.13 3.89
C ASN A 57 6.13 13.83 3.96
N ALA A 58 6.38 12.96 4.95
CA ALA A 58 5.69 11.68 5.09
C ALA A 58 4.23 11.88 5.49
N THR A 59 3.32 11.28 4.71
CA THR A 59 1.88 11.26 4.98
C THR A 59 1.34 9.85 4.81
N LEU A 60 0.19 9.53 5.40
CA LEU A 60 -0.44 8.23 5.22
C LEU A 60 -0.80 7.97 3.74
N HIS A 61 -1.22 9.01 3.02
CA HIS A 61 -1.51 8.91 1.59
C HIS A 61 -0.27 8.56 0.78
N LYS A 62 0.93 9.05 1.14
CA LYS A 62 2.18 8.68 0.45
C LYS A 62 2.45 7.17 0.48
N PHE A 63 2.16 6.47 1.59
CA PHE A 63 2.31 5.01 1.63
C PHE A 63 1.36 4.32 0.64
N ARG A 64 0.13 4.82 0.51
CA ARG A 64 -0.81 4.34 -0.50
C ARG A 64 -0.28 4.60 -1.91
N HIS A 65 0.32 5.77 -2.15
CA HIS A 65 0.93 6.07 -3.44
C HIS A 65 2.10 5.12 -3.73
N THR A 66 3.02 4.94 -2.79
CA THR A 66 4.14 4.00 -2.92
C THR A 66 3.66 2.57 -3.18
N TYR A 67 2.62 2.11 -2.48
CA TYR A 67 2.04 0.79 -2.72
C TYR A 67 1.52 0.64 -4.16
N ALA A 68 0.78 1.63 -4.66
CA ALA A 68 0.27 1.62 -6.03
C ALA A 68 1.39 1.59 -7.07
N THR A 69 2.38 2.47 -6.94
CA THR A 69 3.53 2.55 -7.85
C THR A 69 4.34 1.27 -7.83
N ARG A 70 4.65 0.72 -6.65
CA ARG A 70 5.40 -0.54 -6.51
C ARG A 70 4.69 -1.73 -7.14
N LEU A 71 3.36 -1.79 -7.07
CA LEU A 71 2.60 -2.83 -7.75
C LEU A 71 2.72 -2.73 -9.27
N LEU A 72 2.58 -1.52 -9.84
CA LEU A 72 2.76 -1.29 -11.27
C LEU A 72 4.20 -1.62 -11.72
N GLU A 73 5.21 -1.23 -10.92
CA GLU A 73 6.62 -1.62 -11.14
C GLU A 73 6.83 -3.13 -11.15
N SER A 74 6.19 -3.84 -10.23
CA SER A 74 6.26 -5.31 -10.22
C SER A 74 5.56 -5.97 -11.42
N GLY A 75 4.82 -5.20 -12.22
CA GLY A 75 4.11 -5.68 -13.41
C GLY A 75 2.64 -6.01 -13.20
N ALA A 76 2.07 -5.65 -12.06
CA ALA A 76 0.63 -5.77 -11.86
C ALA A 76 -0.12 -4.86 -12.86
N ASP A 77 -1.22 -5.34 -13.41
CA ASP A 77 -2.06 -4.54 -14.29
C ASP A 77 -2.82 -3.46 -13.49
N ILE A 78 -3.16 -2.36 -14.17
CA ILE A 78 -3.83 -1.21 -13.54
C ILE A 78 -5.19 -1.59 -12.91
N VAL A 79 -5.92 -2.56 -13.47
CA VAL A 79 -7.24 -2.97 -12.93
C VAL A 79 -7.05 -3.70 -11.61
N THR A 80 -6.04 -4.57 -11.51
CA THR A 80 -5.64 -5.19 -10.24
C THR A 80 -5.26 -4.13 -9.20
N VAL A 81 -4.43 -3.15 -9.57
CA VAL A 81 -4.04 -2.06 -8.65
C VAL A 81 -5.26 -1.24 -8.21
N GLN A 82 -6.18 -0.91 -9.12
CA GLN A 82 -7.42 -0.20 -8.81
C GLN A 82 -8.25 -0.95 -7.75
N LYS A 83 -8.47 -2.25 -7.94
CA LYS A 83 -9.24 -3.10 -7.02
C LYS A 83 -8.58 -3.19 -5.65
N LEU A 84 -7.26 -3.38 -5.59
CA LEU A 84 -6.51 -3.42 -4.33
C LEU A 84 -6.57 -2.09 -3.57
N LEU A 85 -6.55 -0.98 -4.30
CA LEU A 85 -6.71 0.35 -3.71
C LEU A 85 -8.16 0.60 -3.28
N GLY A 86 -9.14 0.01 -3.95
CA GLY A 86 -10.56 0.33 -3.76
C GLY A 86 -10.91 1.69 -4.38
N HIS A 87 -10.38 2.00 -5.57
CA HIS A 87 -10.81 3.17 -6.33
C HIS A 87 -12.05 2.83 -7.15
N SER A 88 -13.13 3.61 -6.99
CA SER A 88 -14.33 3.47 -7.80
C SER A 88 -14.13 3.93 -9.24
N ASN A 89 -13.25 4.91 -9.47
CA ASN A 89 -12.88 5.38 -10.79
C ASN A 89 -11.43 4.98 -11.14
N ILE A 90 -11.26 4.33 -12.29
CA ILE A 90 -9.96 3.97 -12.86
C ILE A 90 -9.06 5.21 -13.10
N ASP A 91 -9.63 6.38 -13.39
CA ASP A 91 -8.89 7.63 -13.59
C ASP A 91 -8.05 8.02 -12.38
N THR A 92 -8.55 7.74 -11.17
CA THR A 92 -7.79 7.96 -9.93
C THR A 92 -6.57 7.04 -9.86
N THR A 93 -6.65 5.84 -10.44
CA THR A 93 -5.52 4.91 -10.54
C THR A 93 -4.58 5.27 -11.70
N ARG A 94 -5.10 5.88 -12.79
CA ARG A 94 -4.27 6.34 -13.92
C ARG A 94 -3.24 7.40 -13.51
N GLN A 95 -3.47 8.15 -12.44
CA GLN A 95 -2.47 9.08 -11.89
C GLN A 95 -1.17 8.39 -11.45
N TYR A 96 -1.18 7.06 -11.22
CA TYR A 96 0.00 6.27 -10.89
C TYR A 96 0.73 5.71 -12.12
N LEU A 97 0.13 5.81 -13.31
CA LEU A 97 0.66 5.20 -14.52
C LEU A 97 1.84 5.94 -15.14
N ASN A 98 2.36 7.04 -14.57
CA ASN A 98 3.51 7.76 -15.12
C ASN A 98 4.66 6.76 -15.38
N PRO A 99 4.81 6.25 -16.62
CA PRO A 99 5.71 5.16 -16.87
C PRO A 99 7.07 5.81 -17.01
N ASP A 100 7.88 5.70 -15.96
CA ASP A 100 9.29 5.97 -16.06
C ASP A 100 9.89 5.12 -17.20
N GLU A 101 10.94 5.59 -17.83
CA GLU A 101 11.65 4.85 -18.89
C GLU A 101 12.06 3.45 -18.41
N ASP A 102 12.35 3.30 -17.13
CA ASP A 102 12.63 2.02 -16.49
C ASP A 102 11.45 1.04 -16.53
N LEU A 103 10.22 1.53 -16.32
CA LEU A 103 9.01 0.71 -16.40
C LEU A 103 8.77 0.20 -17.82
N LYS A 104 8.99 1.06 -18.82
CA LYS A 104 8.89 0.69 -20.24
C LYS A 104 9.94 -0.37 -20.58
N ARG A 105 11.20 -0.18 -20.15
CA ARG A 105 12.29 -1.15 -20.34
C ARG A 105 11.97 -2.49 -19.68
N GLN A 106 11.47 -2.50 -18.45
CA GLN A 106 11.08 -3.74 -17.77
C GLN A 106 9.94 -4.46 -18.50
N ALA A 107 8.92 -3.73 -18.96
CA ALA A 107 7.82 -4.31 -19.71
C ALA A 107 8.30 -4.95 -21.01
N VAL A 108 9.19 -4.29 -21.75
CA VAL A 108 9.81 -4.84 -22.96
C VAL A 108 10.68 -6.06 -22.63
N ASN A 109 11.50 -6.01 -21.58
CA ASN A 109 12.37 -7.13 -21.20
C ASN A 109 11.59 -8.40 -20.80
N ARG A 110 10.36 -8.26 -20.27
CA ARG A 110 9.46 -9.40 -19.98
C ARG A 110 8.95 -10.10 -21.23
N LEU A 111 8.98 -9.46 -22.40
CA LEU A 111 8.67 -10.10 -23.68
C LEU A 111 9.81 -11.00 -24.17
N SER A 112 10.67 -11.49 -23.26
CA SER A 112 11.86 -12.28 -23.57
C SER A 112 11.50 -13.32 -24.63
N LEU A 113 12.07 -13.16 -25.81
CA LEU A 113 11.86 -14.12 -26.89
C LEU A 113 12.58 -15.40 -26.47
N ASN A 114 11.81 -16.41 -26.09
CA ASN A 114 12.30 -17.79 -25.89
C ASN A 114 12.65 -18.37 -27.26
N ILE A 115 13.67 -17.83 -27.93
CA ILE A 115 14.31 -18.41 -29.11
C ILE A 115 15.57 -19.13 -28.69
#